data_AF-A0A957LEV1-F1
#
_entry.id   AF-A0A957LEV1-F1
#
_cell.length_a   1.000
_cell.length_b   1.000
_cell.length_c   1.000
_cell.angle_alpha   90.00
_cell.angle_beta   90.00
_cell.angle_gamma   90.00
#
_symmetry.space_group_name_H-M   'P 1'
#
loop_
_entity.id
_entity.type
_entity.pdbx_description
1 polymer ?
#
loop_
_entity_poly.entity_id
_entity_poly.type
_entity_poly.pdbx_seq_one_letter_code
_entity_poly.pdbx_strand_id
1 'polypeptide(L)'
;METTTQESQTEEMDAVEIIDVLIELIEFNFDGYYGYTTAAKNVENEQYKQILETHAQQRLDFTYELNKLINKYGHETIDGGHIIGKLHRAWMAIKAAVAEDDFAILSECAQAEEIVMQAYQTAM
;
A
#
# COMPACT_ATOMS: atom_id res chain seq x y z
N MET A 1 47.60 -4.01 5.46
CA MET A 1 46.63 -5.12 5.42
C MET A 1 45.42 -4.62 6.18
N GLU A 2 44.55 -3.94 5.46
CA GLU A 2 43.37 -3.28 6.00
C GLU A 2 42.32 -4.35 6.26
N THR A 3 41.83 -4.41 7.50
CA THR A 3 40.61 -5.14 7.84
C THR A 3 39.72 -4.15 8.57
N THR A 4 39.05 -3.30 7.78
CA THR A 4 37.91 -2.52 8.25
C THR A 4 36.72 -3.47 8.25
N THR A 5 36.46 -4.05 9.42
CA THR A 5 35.17 -4.67 9.73
C THR A 5 34.13 -3.54 9.73
N GLN A 6 33.34 -3.42 8.67
CA GLN A 6 32.11 -2.65 8.70
C GLN A 6 31.10 -3.48 9.48
N GLU A 7 30.91 -3.11 10.75
CA GLU A 7 29.75 -3.55 11.53
C GLU A 7 28.51 -2.92 10.89
N SER A 8 27.63 -3.78 10.36
CA SER A 8 26.27 -3.42 9.99
C SER A 8 25.53 -3.15 11.30
N GLN A 9 25.32 -1.86 11.60
CA GLN A 9 24.43 -1.44 12.67
C GLN A 9 22.99 -1.61 12.19
N THR A 10 22.25 -2.51 12.81
CA THR A 10 20.78 -2.54 12.72
C THR A 10 20.27 -1.47 13.68
N GLU A 11 19.68 -0.38 13.18
CA GLU A 11 19.04 0.62 14.04
C GLU A 11 17.81 -0.01 14.71
N GLU A 12 17.77 0.02 16.04
CA GLU A 12 16.63 -0.44 16.83
C GLU A 12 15.58 0.68 16.82
N MET A 13 14.51 0.51 16.03
CA MET A 13 13.39 1.45 16.02
C MET A 13 12.72 1.52 17.39
N ASP A 14 12.40 2.73 17.84
CA ASP A 14 11.65 2.89 19.09
C ASP A 14 10.14 2.63 18.90
N ALA A 15 9.40 2.51 20.00
CA ALA A 15 7.98 2.17 19.95
C ALA A 15 7.12 3.22 19.22
N VAL A 16 7.55 4.49 19.19
CA VAL A 16 6.83 5.56 18.48
C VAL A 16 7.06 5.41 16.98
N GLU A 17 8.31 5.20 16.57
CA GLU A 17 8.67 4.98 15.16
C GLU A 17 7.97 3.74 14.57
N ILE A 18 7.85 2.66 15.36
CA ILE A 18 7.11 1.46 14.94
C ILE A 18 5.62 1.80 14.69
N ILE A 19 4.99 2.59 15.56
CA ILE A 19 3.59 2.94 15.39
C ILE A 19 3.39 3.85 14.18
N ASP A 20 4.27 4.82 13.97
CA ASP A 20 4.21 5.71 12.81
C ASP A 20 4.32 4.91 11.51
N VAL A 21 5.23 3.93 11.45
CA VAL A 21 5.33 2.97 10.35
C VAL A 21 4.02 2.20 10.17
N LEU A 22 3.44 1.65 11.24
CA LEU A 22 2.19 0.88 11.15
C LEU A 22 1.03 1.74 10.62
N ILE A 23 0.94 3.00 11.04
CA ILE A 23 -0.05 3.97 10.54
C ILE A 23 0.15 4.18 9.04
N GLU A 24 1.39 4.43 8.60
CA GLU A 24 1.72 4.61 7.18
C GLU A 24 1.30 3.38 6.35
N LEU A 25 1.58 2.17 6.84
CA LEU A 25 1.17 0.93 6.18
C LEU A 25 -0.36 0.76 6.11
N ILE A 26 -1.10 1.20 7.14
CA ILE A 26 -2.58 1.18 7.11
C ILE A 26 -3.09 2.12 6.03
N GLU A 27 -2.57 3.34 5.97
CA GLU A 27 -2.97 4.33 4.98
C GLU A 27 -2.66 3.83 3.55
N PHE A 28 -1.50 3.20 3.32
CA PHE A 28 -1.18 2.56 2.03
C PHE A 28 -2.17 1.46 1.64
N ASN A 29 -2.61 0.64 2.60
CA ASN A 29 -3.59 -0.40 2.34
C ASN A 29 -4.96 0.19 1.98
N PHE A 30 -5.38 1.30 2.60
CA PHE A 30 -6.60 1.99 2.18
C PHE A 30 -6.53 2.49 0.74
N ASP A 31 -5.44 3.14 0.36
CA ASP A 31 -5.27 3.63 -1.01
C ASP A 31 -5.25 2.49 -2.03
N GLY A 32 -4.61 1.37 -1.68
CA GLY A 32 -4.66 0.13 -2.47
C GLY A 32 -6.08 -0.40 -2.61
N TYR A 33 -6.86 -0.47 -1.53
CA TYR A 33 -8.25 -0.90 -1.55
C TYR A 33 -9.11 -0.05 -2.50
N TYR A 34 -8.98 1.28 -2.43
CA TYR A 34 -9.69 2.19 -3.34
C TYR A 34 -9.24 2.01 -4.80
N GLY A 35 -7.92 1.90 -5.01
CA GLY A 35 -7.25 1.59 -6.29
C GLY A 35 -7.86 0.37 -6.98
N TYR A 36 -7.76 -0.77 -6.31
CA TYR A 36 -8.25 -2.05 -6.82
C TYR A 36 -9.77 -2.09 -7.01
N THR A 37 -10.54 -1.50 -6.08
CA THR A 37 -12.00 -1.42 -6.22
C THR A 37 -12.42 -0.59 -7.43
N THR A 38 -11.67 0.47 -7.75
CA THR A 38 -11.92 1.29 -8.95
C THR A 38 -11.53 0.54 -10.20
N ALA A 39 -10.36 -0.08 -10.22
CA ALA A 39 -9.91 -0.89 -11.34
C ALA A 39 -10.93 -2.01 -11.66
N ALA A 40 -11.37 -2.76 -10.64
CA ALA A 40 -12.35 -3.84 -10.78
C ALA A 40 -13.69 -3.39 -11.39
N LYS A 41 -14.13 -2.16 -11.12
CA LYS A 41 -15.38 -1.61 -11.67
C LYS A 41 -15.28 -1.22 -13.15
N ASN A 42 -14.07 -1.05 -13.67
CA ASN A 42 -13.83 -0.46 -14.97
C ASN A 42 -13.14 -1.40 -15.97
N VAL A 43 -12.68 -2.57 -15.52
CA VAL A 43 -12.25 -3.63 -16.44
C VAL A 43 -13.45 -4.35 -17.04
N GLU A 44 -13.35 -4.75 -18.31
CA GLU A 44 -14.38 -5.52 -19.01
C GLU A 44 -14.21 -7.04 -18.79
N ASN A 45 -12.97 -7.50 -18.61
CA ASN A 45 -12.68 -8.91 -18.40
C ASN A 45 -13.06 -9.36 -16.97
N GLU A 46 -14.02 -10.28 -16.88
CA GLU A 46 -14.53 -10.82 -15.62
C GLU A 46 -13.44 -11.52 -14.77
N GLN A 47 -12.45 -12.15 -15.39
CA GLN A 47 -11.33 -12.76 -14.67
C GLN A 47 -10.45 -11.70 -14.00
N TYR A 48 -10.18 -10.58 -14.70
CA TYR A 48 -9.41 -9.48 -14.14
C TYR A 48 -10.17 -8.79 -13.02
N LYS A 49 -11.48 -8.61 -13.17
CA LYS A 49 -12.34 -8.11 -12.12
C LYS A 49 -12.22 -8.93 -10.83
N GLN A 50 -12.32 -10.26 -10.93
CA GLN A 50 -12.20 -11.15 -9.77
C GLN A 50 -10.83 -11.06 -9.08
N ILE A 51 -9.75 -10.94 -9.87
CA ILE A 51 -8.39 -10.77 -9.35
C ILE A 51 -8.28 -9.43 -8.60
N LEU A 52 -8.75 -8.34 -9.19
CA LEU A 52 -8.71 -7.01 -8.60
C LEU A 52 -9.58 -6.93 -7.32
N GLU A 53 -10.77 -7.54 -7.31
CA GLU A 53 -11.61 -7.66 -6.12
C GLU A 53 -10.92 -8.45 -5.00
N THR A 54 -10.21 -9.53 -5.35
CA THR A 54 -9.42 -10.30 -4.39
C THR A 54 -8.32 -9.44 -3.76
N HIS A 55 -7.59 -8.67 -4.56
CA HIS A 55 -6.57 -7.76 -4.06
C HIS A 55 -7.16 -6.65 -3.20
N ALA A 56 -8.31 -6.07 -3.58
CA ALA A 56 -9.01 -5.10 -2.74
C ALA A 56 -9.31 -5.69 -1.35
N GLN A 57 -9.88 -6.90 -1.29
CA GLN A 57 -10.19 -7.56 -0.02
C GLN A 57 -8.94 -7.81 0.83
N GLN A 58 -7.85 -8.26 0.20
CA GLN A 58 -6.57 -8.47 0.91
C GLN A 58 -6.06 -7.17 1.56
N ARG A 59 -6.14 -6.03 0.86
CA ARG A 59 -5.73 -4.74 1.43
C ARG A 59 -6.60 -4.36 2.64
N LEU A 60 -7.90 -4.58 2.55
CA LEU A 60 -8.80 -4.34 3.67
C LEU A 60 -8.51 -5.24 4.88
N ASP A 61 -8.20 -6.52 4.64
CA ASP A 61 -7.82 -7.47 5.70
C ASP A 61 -6.52 -7.03 6.40
N PHE A 62 -5.52 -6.57 5.65
CA PHE A 62 -4.28 -6.02 6.23
C PHE A 62 -4.51 -4.76 7.05
N THR A 63 -5.35 -3.84 6.55
CA THR A 63 -5.80 -2.68 7.32
C THR A 63 -6.40 -3.09 8.66
N TYR A 64 -7.25 -4.11 8.70
CA TYR A 64 -7.86 -4.57 9.95
C TYR A 64 -6.83 -5.14 10.93
N GLU A 65 -5.89 -5.95 10.46
CA GLU A 65 -4.86 -6.54 11.33
C GLU A 65 -3.91 -5.48 11.90
N LEU A 66 -3.47 -4.53 11.07
CA LEU A 66 -2.61 -3.43 11.52
C LEU A 66 -3.35 -2.49 12.49
N ASN A 67 -4.63 -2.20 12.23
CA ASN A 67 -5.46 -1.42 13.14
C ASN A 67 -5.62 -2.07 14.52
N LYS A 68 -5.82 -3.40 14.56
CA LYS A 68 -5.83 -4.15 15.82
C LYS A 68 -4.50 -3.99 16.57
N LEU A 69 -3.38 -3.99 15.84
CA LEU A 69 -2.06 -3.86 16.43
C LEU A 69 -1.86 -2.48 17.07
N ILE A 70 -2.06 -1.39 16.32
CA ILE A 70 -1.89 -0.03 16.87
C ILE A 70 -2.88 0.24 18.02
N ASN A 71 -4.09 -0.30 17.95
CA ASN A 71 -5.08 -0.17 19.02
C ASN A 71 -4.68 -0.89 20.30
N LYS A 72 -4.04 -2.06 20.19
CA LYS A 72 -3.46 -2.78 21.34
C LYS A 72 -2.39 -1.94 22.07
N TYR A 73 -1.72 -1.05 21.35
CA TYR A 73 -0.72 -0.12 21.90
C TYR A 73 -1.31 1.24 22.31
N GLY A 74 -2.64 1.40 22.28
CA GLY A 74 -3.33 2.59 22.77
C GLY A 74 -3.58 3.68 21.73
N HIS A 75 -3.34 3.40 20.44
CA HIS A 75 -3.60 4.33 19.36
C HIS A 75 -5.02 4.15 18.78
N GLU A 76 -5.56 5.21 18.18
CA GLU A 76 -6.85 5.15 17.48
C GLU A 76 -6.71 4.41 16.16
N THR A 77 -7.78 3.73 15.73
CA THR A 77 -7.80 3.08 14.43
C THR A 77 -7.82 4.11 13.31
N ILE A 78 -7.06 3.86 12.26
CA ILE A 78 -7.05 4.65 11.03
C ILE A 78 -8.10 4.08 10.08
N ASP A 79 -8.95 4.94 9.52
CA ASP A 79 -10.07 4.59 8.63
C ASP A 79 -10.00 5.24 7.24
N GLY A 80 -8.83 5.78 6.88
CA GLY A 80 -8.58 6.46 5.62
C GLY A 80 -7.19 6.22 5.05
N GLY A 81 -7.03 6.52 3.76
CA GLY A 81 -5.74 6.51 3.07
C GLY A 81 -5.07 7.88 3.07
N HIS A 82 -3.94 7.97 2.38
CA HIS A 82 -3.13 9.18 2.32
C HIS A 82 -3.70 10.23 1.36
N ILE A 83 -3.52 11.50 1.73
CA ILE A 83 -3.64 12.65 0.82
C ILE A 83 -2.22 13.14 0.46
N ILE A 84 -1.32 12.24 0.03
CA ILE A 84 0.09 12.61 -0.19
C ILE A 84 0.59 12.24 -1.60
N GLY A 85 1.28 13.21 -2.21
CA GLY A 85 1.78 13.30 -3.58
C GLY A 85 1.87 12.04 -4.46
N LYS A 86 2.76 11.10 -4.15
CA LYS A 86 3.05 9.96 -5.06
C LYS A 86 1.86 9.00 -5.17
N LEU A 87 1.21 8.72 -4.04
CA LEU A 87 0.09 7.80 -3.97
C LEU A 87 -1.17 8.41 -4.57
N HIS A 88 -1.39 9.71 -4.32
CA HIS A 88 -2.44 10.47 -5.00
C HIS A 88 -2.25 10.48 -6.53
N ARG A 89 -1.01 10.59 -7.01
CA ARG A 89 -0.72 10.50 -8.47
C ARG A 89 -0.97 9.10 -9.02
N ALA A 90 -0.55 8.04 -8.31
CA ALA A 90 -0.85 6.66 -8.72
C ALA A 90 -2.36 6.43 -8.80
N TRP A 91 -3.13 6.95 -7.84
CA TRP A 91 -4.59 6.91 -7.87
C TRP A 91 -5.20 7.70 -9.04
N MET A 92 -4.68 8.89 -9.36
CA MET A 92 -5.12 9.63 -10.54
C MET A 92 -4.75 8.92 -11.85
N ALA A 93 -3.62 8.23 -11.90
CA ALA A 93 -3.20 7.44 -13.05
C ALA A 93 -4.13 6.23 -13.28
N ILE A 94 -4.51 5.52 -12.21
CA ILE A 94 -5.56 4.48 -12.28
C ILE A 94 -6.86 5.06 -12.85
N LYS A 95 -7.31 6.23 -12.38
CA LYS A 95 -8.50 6.90 -12.92
C LYS A 95 -8.36 7.29 -14.40
N ALA A 96 -7.16 7.63 -14.85
CA ALA A 96 -6.92 7.95 -16.25
C ALA A 96 -6.95 6.68 -17.12
N ALA A 97 -6.32 5.60 -16.67
CA ALA A 97 -6.28 4.32 -17.37
C ALA A 97 -7.67 3.68 -17.58
N VAL A 98 -8.63 3.99 -16.71
CA VAL A 98 -10.04 3.61 -16.90
C VAL A 98 -10.62 4.08 -18.25
N ALA A 99 -10.10 5.16 -18.83
CA ALA A 99 -10.55 5.66 -20.13
C ALA A 99 -9.88 4.96 -21.34
N GLU A 100 -8.94 4.04 -21.10
CA GLU A 100 -8.16 3.37 -22.14
C GLU A 100 -8.64 1.93 -22.37
N ASP A 101 -8.06 0.95 -21.67
CA ASP A 101 -8.41 -0.47 -21.76
C ASP A 101 -7.98 -1.26 -20.50
N ASP A 102 -8.36 -2.53 -20.43
CA ASP A 102 -8.01 -3.44 -19.32
C ASP A 102 -6.50 -3.55 -19.09
N PHE A 103 -5.68 -3.51 -20.15
CA PHE A 103 -4.23 -3.64 -20.03
C PHE A 103 -3.62 -2.39 -19.38
N ALA A 104 -4.08 -1.20 -19.78
CA ALA A 104 -3.69 0.05 -19.17
C ALA A 104 -4.03 0.06 -17.67
N ILE A 105 -5.24 -0.39 -17.29
CA ILE A 105 -5.67 -0.49 -15.89
C ILE A 105 -4.73 -1.41 -15.10
N LEU A 106 -4.43 -2.60 -15.61
CA LEU A 106 -3.54 -3.56 -14.94
C LEU A 106 -2.10 -3.05 -14.83
N SER A 107 -1.60 -2.37 -15.86
CA SER A 107 -0.26 -1.77 -15.87
C SER A 107 -0.13 -0.67 -14.81
N GLU A 108 -1.16 0.16 -14.63
CA GLU A 108 -1.17 1.17 -13.57
C GLU A 108 -1.31 0.56 -12.18
N CYS A 109 -2.11 -0.50 -12.01
CA CYS A 109 -2.15 -1.25 -10.75
C CYS A 109 -0.78 -1.83 -10.37
N ALA A 110 -0.05 -2.42 -11.33
CA ALA A 110 1.28 -2.97 -11.08
C ALA A 110 2.30 -1.89 -10.68
N GLN A 111 2.29 -0.74 -11.36
CA GLN A 111 3.14 0.40 -11.00
C GLN A 111 2.80 0.97 -9.61
N ALA A 112 1.51 1.07 -9.29
CA ALA A 112 1.06 1.51 -7.97
C ALA A 112 1.52 0.54 -6.88
N GLU A 113 1.44 -0.77 -7.14
CA GLU A 113 1.91 -1.79 -6.21
C GLU A 113 3.43 -1.74 -5.99
N GLU A 114 4.22 -1.47 -7.04
CA GLU A 114 5.68 -1.28 -6.89
C GLU A 114 6.01 -0.11 -5.95
N ILE A 115 5.27 1.01 -6.06
CA ILE A 115 5.44 2.16 -5.16
C ILE A 115 5.11 1.77 -3.71
N VAL A 116 4.04 1.01 -3.50
CA VAL A 116 3.66 0.53 -2.17
C VAL A 116 4.72 -0.42 -1.62
N MET A 117 5.22 -1.37 -2.42
CA MET A 117 6.29 -2.27 -2.00
C MET A 117 7.56 -1.54 -1.59
N GLN A 118 7.94 -0.49 -2.32
CA GLN A 118 9.08 0.36 -1.94
C GLN A 118 8.84 1.06 -0.59
N ALA A 119 7.62 1.49 -0.31
CA ALA A 119 7.28 2.08 0.98
C ALA A 119 7.40 1.05 2.12
N TYR A 120 6.86 -0.16 1.93
CA TYR A 120 7.05 -1.27 2.87
C TYR A 120 8.53 -1.61 3.09
N GLN A 121 9.35 -1.58 2.04
CA GLN A 121 10.80 -1.82 2.14
C GLN A 121 11.55 -0.69 2.84
N THR A 122 11.10 0.55 2.68
CA THR A 122 11.70 1.71 3.37
C THR A 122 11.34 1.72 4.85
N ALA A 123 10.20 1.14 5.20
CA ALA A 123 9.70 1.04 6.56
C ALA A 123 10.28 -0.15 7.37
N MET A 124 11.12 -0.99 6.76
CA MET A 124 11.82 -2.14 7.38
C MET A 124 13.32 -1.86 7.51
#